data_AF-A0A2N2EHP5-F1
#
_entry.id   AF-A0A2N2EHP5-F1
#
_cell.length_a   1.000
_cell.length_b   1.000
_cell.length_c   1.000
_cell.angle_alpha   90.00
_cell.angle_beta   90.00
_cell.angle_gamma   90.00
#
_symmetry.space_group_name_H-M   'P 1'
#
loop_
_entity.id
_entity.type
_entity.pdbx_description
1 polymer ?
#
loop_
_entity_poly.entity_id
_entity_poly.type
_entity_poly.pdbx_seq_one_letter_code
_entity_poly.pdbx_strand_id
1 'polypeptide(L)'
;MADFFNKVKKGFNKGTTVISVKSSTMMETNKLKGEISSLKKEKTEIFTATGEKFYTMKKEGSVNIQELETVIARSFEIDQLIEQKEHGIEEAIKKQEDTLNSLDEESDDEDKIICSCGASVAMEVKFCPKCGNKMDYVEQEVVVEVVNEEDVQEEVVSEDITCECGATLPAGTVFCVQCGRKVN
;
A
#
# COMPACT_ATOMS: atom_id res chain seq x y z
N MET A 1 10.84 -18.63 -12.78
CA MET A 1 10.73 -19.08 -11.37
C MET A 1 11.24 -18.04 -10.37
N ALA A 2 12.03 -17.04 -10.79
CA ALA A 2 12.45 -15.91 -9.95
C ALA A 2 11.29 -14.98 -9.55
N ASP A 3 10.28 -14.82 -10.41
CA ASP A 3 9.17 -13.88 -10.21
C ASP A 3 8.24 -14.28 -9.07
N PHE A 4 8.06 -15.58 -8.84
CA PHE A 4 7.29 -16.09 -7.70
C PHE A 4 7.98 -15.78 -6.37
N PHE A 5 9.30 -15.99 -6.28
CA PHE A 5 10.09 -15.63 -5.09
C PHE A 5 10.10 -14.12 -4.86
N ASN A 6 10.17 -13.30 -5.92
CA ASN A 6 10.10 -11.85 -5.80
C ASN A 6 8.72 -11.36 -5.34
N LYS A 7 7.62 -11.96 -5.81
CA LYS A 7 6.25 -11.62 -5.40
C LYS A 7 5.97 -12.05 -3.95
N VAL A 8 6.45 -13.23 -3.56
CA VAL A 8 6.40 -13.72 -2.16
C VAL A 8 7.23 -12.82 -1.24
N LYS A 9 8.44 -12.42 -1.66
CA LYS A 9 9.30 -11.49 -0.91
C LYS A 9 8.68 -10.10 -0.75
N LYS A 10 8.05 -9.57 -1.81
CA LYS A 10 7.31 -8.30 -1.76
C LYS A 10 6.11 -8.37 -0.80
N GLY A 11 5.28 -9.42 -0.88
CA GLY A 11 4.14 -9.62 0.03
C GLY A 11 4.56 -9.81 1.49
N PHE A 12 5.65 -10.54 1.72
CA PHE A 12 6.24 -10.72 3.05
C PHE A 12 6.75 -9.39 3.64
N ASN A 13 7.52 -8.62 2.85
CA ASN A 13 8.04 -7.31 3.29
C ASN A 13 6.91 -6.31 3.59
N LYS A 14 5.87 -6.25 2.75
CA LYS A 14 4.68 -5.41 3.01
C LYS A 14 4.00 -5.84 4.32
N GLY A 15 3.78 -7.13 4.54
CA GLY A 15 3.17 -7.66 5.77
C GLY A 15 3.95 -7.31 7.05
N THR A 16 5.28 -7.43 7.01
CA THR A 16 6.13 -7.06 8.16
C THR A 16 6.09 -5.56 8.47
N THR A 17 6.11 -4.70 7.43
CA THR A 17 6.01 -3.24 7.60
C THR A 17 4.63 -2.81 8.14
N VAL A 18 3.54 -3.41 7.66
CA VAL A 18 2.19 -3.11 8.18
C VAL A 18 2.08 -3.44 9.67
N ILE A 19 2.60 -4.59 10.08
CA ILE A 19 2.59 -5.03 11.49
C ILE A 19 3.47 -4.10 12.34
N SER A 20 4.66 -3.72 11.85
CA SER A 20 5.57 -2.87 12.61
C SER A 20 4.97 -1.48 12.84
N VAL A 21 4.42 -0.86 11.79
CA VAL A 21 3.78 0.47 11.89
C VAL A 21 2.60 0.42 12.86
N LYS A 22 1.64 -0.50 12.68
CA LYS A 22 0.48 -0.63 13.58
C LYS A 22 0.88 -0.88 15.03
N SER A 23 1.90 -1.71 15.27
CA SER A 23 2.38 -1.99 16.63
C SER A 23 3.01 -0.74 17.26
N SER A 24 3.83 0.00 16.51
CA SER A 24 4.46 1.23 16.99
C SER A 24 3.42 2.30 17.34
N THR A 25 2.42 2.53 16.48
CA THR A 25 1.33 3.48 16.73
C THR A 25 0.50 3.06 17.93
N MET A 26 0.21 1.75 18.10
CA MET A 26 -0.51 1.26 19.27
C MET A 26 0.26 1.53 20.58
N MET A 27 1.58 1.32 20.59
CA MET A 27 2.41 1.61 21.77
C MET A 27 2.42 3.11 22.11
N GLU A 28 2.62 3.95 21.09
CA GLU A 28 2.64 5.41 21.25
C GLU A 28 1.29 5.94 21.75
N THR A 29 0.19 5.54 21.11
CA THR A 29 -1.16 5.96 21.52
C THR A 29 -1.53 5.46 22.92
N ASN A 30 -1.14 4.23 23.30
CA ASN A 30 -1.37 3.73 24.65
C ASN A 30 -0.56 4.49 25.70
N LYS A 31 0.70 4.86 25.39
CA LYS A 31 1.51 5.70 26.26
C LYS A 31 0.83 7.06 26.48
N LEU A 32 0.44 7.74 25.41
CA LEU A 32 -0.25 9.03 25.48
C LEU A 32 -1.58 8.93 26.24
N LYS A 33 -2.39 7.88 26.00
CA LYS A 33 -3.62 7.62 26.76
C LYS A 33 -3.36 7.40 28.25
N GLY A 34 -2.29 6.69 28.60
CA GLY A 34 -1.85 6.51 29.98
C GLY A 34 -1.51 7.84 30.65
N GLU A 35 -0.75 8.70 29.96
CA GLU A 35 -0.41 10.04 30.45
C GLU A 35 -1.65 10.94 30.59
N ILE A 36 -2.57 10.92 29.62
CA ILE A 36 -3.86 11.63 29.70
C ILE A 36 -4.68 11.15 30.91
N SER A 37 -4.71 9.85 31.18
CA SER A 37 -5.42 9.29 32.34
C SER A 37 -4.87 9.84 33.66
N SER A 38 -3.53 9.85 33.80
CA SER A 38 -2.86 10.43 34.96
C SER A 38 -3.15 11.92 35.12
N LEU A 39 -3.10 12.69 34.02
CA LEU A 39 -3.43 14.12 34.01
C LEU A 39 -4.90 14.37 34.40
N LYS A 40 -5.85 13.58 33.89
CA LYS A 40 -7.27 13.67 34.26
C LYS A 40 -7.49 13.37 35.75
N LYS A 41 -6.72 12.44 36.32
CA LYS A 41 -6.71 12.17 37.76
C LYS A 41 -6.17 13.35 38.56
N GLU A 42 -5.01 13.91 38.18
CA GLU A 42 -4.43 15.11 38.80
C GLU A 42 -5.42 16.29 38.77
N LYS A 43 -6.09 16.50 37.63
CA LYS A 43 -7.14 17.54 37.50
C LYS A 43 -8.29 17.34 38.49
N THR A 44 -8.72 16.08 38.67
CA THR A 44 -9.79 15.73 39.61
C THR A 44 -9.37 16.04 41.04
N GLU A 45 -8.13 15.69 41.42
CA GLU A 45 -7.57 16.00 42.74
C GLU A 45 -7.50 17.52 42.99
N ILE A 46 -7.13 18.32 41.98
CA ILE A 46 -7.13 19.79 42.06
C ILE A 46 -8.55 20.33 42.30
N PHE A 47 -9.56 19.82 41.60
CA PHE A 47 -10.94 20.26 41.80
C PHE A 47 -11.48 19.88 43.18
N THR A 48 -11.16 18.68 43.67
CA THR A 48 -11.51 18.28 45.03
C THR A 48 -10.87 19.21 46.06
N ALA A 49 -9.55 19.44 45.96
CA ALA A 49 -8.82 20.34 46.86
C ALA A 49 -9.37 21.78 46.81
N THR A 50 -9.70 22.27 45.60
CA THR A 50 -10.33 23.58 45.41
C THR A 50 -11.69 23.66 46.11
N GLY A 51 -12.53 22.62 45.96
CA GLY A 51 -13.84 22.56 46.59
C GLY A 51 -13.78 22.51 48.12
N GLU A 52 -12.87 21.71 48.68
CA GLU A 52 -12.61 21.63 50.12
C GLU A 52 -12.16 22.98 50.69
N LYS A 53 -11.24 23.64 49.98
CA LYS A 53 -10.73 24.95 50.34
C LYS A 53 -11.82 26.02 50.29
N PHE A 54 -12.60 26.04 49.22
CA PHE A 54 -13.75 26.94 49.09
C PHE A 54 -14.77 26.73 50.20
N TYR A 55 -15.12 25.48 50.52
CA TYR A 55 -16.05 25.16 51.60
C TYR A 55 -15.55 25.68 52.96
N THR A 56 -14.27 25.43 53.27
CA THR A 56 -13.64 25.88 54.53
C THR A 56 -13.68 27.40 54.65
N MET A 57 -13.25 28.11 53.60
CA MET A 57 -13.32 29.57 53.53
C MET A 57 -14.76 30.10 53.70
N LYS A 58 -15.73 29.45 53.03
CA LYS A 58 -17.12 29.87 53.11
C LYS A 58 -17.70 29.68 54.52
N LYS A 59 -17.33 28.58 55.19
CA LYS A 59 -17.70 28.28 56.58
C LYS A 59 -17.11 29.32 57.55
N GLU A 60 -15.91 29.82 57.27
CA GLU A 60 -15.24 30.87 58.05
C GLU A 60 -15.77 32.28 57.76
N GLY A 61 -16.64 32.42 56.75
CA GLY A 61 -17.32 33.68 56.42
C GLY A 61 -16.53 34.59 55.48
N SER A 62 -15.34 34.19 55.05
CA SER A 62 -14.48 34.95 54.14
C SER A 62 -13.93 34.07 53.03
N VAL A 63 -14.30 34.37 51.78
CA VAL A 63 -13.78 33.66 50.59
C VAL A 63 -12.65 34.46 49.97
N ASN A 64 -11.46 33.86 49.87
CA ASN A 64 -10.32 34.44 49.17
C ASN A 64 -10.21 33.87 47.74
N ILE A 65 -10.62 34.66 46.76
CA ILE A 65 -10.64 34.26 45.35
C ILE A 65 -9.22 34.07 44.80
N GLN A 66 -8.27 34.95 45.14
CA GLN A 66 -6.86 34.84 44.68
C GLN A 66 -6.23 33.50 45.11
N GLU A 67 -6.56 33.05 46.31
CA GLU A 67 -6.03 31.80 46.83
C GLU A 67 -6.65 30.55 46.18
N LEU A 68 -7.85 30.68 45.61
CA LEU A 68 -8.50 29.66 44.77
C LEU A 68 -7.97 29.71 43.34
N GLU A 69 -7.81 30.90 42.76
CA GLU A 69 -7.23 31.11 41.43
C GLU A 69 -5.85 30.47 41.32
N THR A 70 -5.01 30.59 42.35
CA THR A 70 -3.68 29.98 42.37
C THR A 70 -3.74 28.45 42.28
N VAL A 71 -4.74 27.82 42.92
CA VAL A 71 -4.91 26.36 42.91
C VAL A 71 -5.52 25.91 41.57
N ILE A 72 -6.50 26.66 41.05
CA ILE A 72 -7.19 26.36 39.80
C ILE A 72 -6.29 26.60 38.58
N ALA A 73 -5.33 27.53 38.65
CA ALA A 73 -4.42 27.85 37.54
C ALA A 73 -3.77 26.60 36.94
N ARG A 74 -3.34 25.67 37.80
CA ARG A 74 -2.73 24.40 37.38
C ARG A 74 -3.68 23.52 36.57
N SER A 75 -5.00 23.60 36.79
CA SER A 75 -5.98 22.82 36.02
C SER A 75 -6.09 23.28 34.57
N PHE A 76 -5.84 24.56 34.27
CA PHE A 76 -5.80 25.06 32.90
C PHE A 76 -4.56 24.57 32.15
N GLU A 77 -3.41 24.50 32.83
CA GLU A 77 -2.19 23.92 32.25
C GLU A 77 -2.40 22.42 31.94
N ILE A 78 -3.06 21.69 32.83
CA ILE A 78 -3.41 20.29 32.60
C ILE A 78 -4.34 20.14 31.37
N ASP A 79 -5.31 21.04 31.21
CA ASP A 79 -6.19 21.01 30.04
C ASP A 79 -5.42 21.18 28.72
N GLN A 80 -4.49 22.12 28.66
CA GLN A 80 -3.62 22.30 27.49
C GLN A 80 -2.76 21.05 27.24
N LEU A 81 -2.22 20.43 28.30
CA LEU A 81 -1.42 19.21 28.17
C LEU A 81 -2.25 18.01 27.68
N ILE A 82 -3.52 17.91 28.11
CA ILE A 82 -4.43 16.87 27.62
C ILE A 82 -4.71 17.09 26.13
N GLU A 83 -5.06 18.32 25.73
CA GLU A 83 -5.33 18.67 24.34
C GLU A 83 -4.14 18.37 23.42
N GLN A 84 -2.92 18.77 23.83
CA GLN A 84 -1.70 18.46 23.09
C GLN A 84 -1.47 16.94 22.91
N LYS A 85 -1.76 16.14 23.94
CA LYS A 85 -1.61 14.68 23.85
C LYS A 85 -2.70 14.03 23.04
N GLU A 86 -3.93 14.55 23.08
CA GLU A 86 -5.04 14.11 22.23
C GLU A 86 -4.72 14.39 20.76
N HIS A 87 -4.17 15.56 20.44
CA HIS A 87 -3.64 15.88 19.10
C HIS A 87 -2.52 14.92 18.68
N GLY A 88 -1.57 14.62 19.57
CA GLY A 88 -0.50 13.66 19.27
C GLY A 88 -1.01 12.24 18.94
N ILE A 89 -2.11 11.81 19.56
CA ILE A 89 -2.77 10.54 19.20
C ILE A 89 -3.35 10.60 17.78
N GLU A 90 -4.02 11.70 17.45
CA GLU A 90 -4.59 11.91 16.12
C GLU A 90 -3.52 11.93 15.03
N GLU A 91 -2.42 12.66 15.25
CA GLU A 91 -1.27 12.68 14.34
C GLU A 91 -0.64 11.30 14.14
N ALA A 92 -0.48 10.52 15.21
CA ALA A 92 0.08 9.17 15.12
C ALA A 92 -0.81 8.23 14.30
N ILE A 93 -2.14 8.32 14.45
CA ILE A 93 -3.11 7.54 13.67
C ILE A 93 -3.10 7.98 12.20
N LYS A 94 -3.13 9.29 11.95
CA LYS A 94 -3.08 9.83 10.58
C LYS A 94 -1.80 9.42 9.86
N LYS A 95 -0.65 9.53 10.52
CA LYS A 95 0.65 9.10 9.96
C LYS A 95 0.67 7.60 9.66
N GLN A 96 0.05 6.78 10.52
CA GLN A 96 -0.13 5.36 10.23
C GLN A 96 -0.94 5.17 8.94
N GLU A 97 -2.08 5.83 8.79
CA GLU A 97 -2.94 5.72 7.60
C GLU A 97 -2.21 6.18 6.34
N ASP A 98 -1.57 7.35 6.36
CA ASP A 98 -0.79 7.88 5.23
C ASP A 98 0.33 6.91 4.83
N THR A 99 1.03 6.34 5.80
CA THR A 99 2.09 5.34 5.55
C THR A 99 1.51 4.07 4.93
N LEU A 100 0.37 3.58 5.43
CA LEU A 100 -0.26 2.37 4.90
C LEU A 100 -0.79 2.59 3.48
N ASN A 101 -1.41 3.74 3.20
CA ASN A 101 -1.91 4.09 1.87
C ASN A 101 -0.77 4.17 0.83
N SER A 102 0.39 4.73 1.21
CA SER A 102 1.55 4.77 0.31
C SER A 102 2.08 3.39 -0.09
N LEU A 103 1.90 2.36 0.74
CA LEU A 103 2.29 0.98 0.42
C LEU A 103 1.39 0.33 -0.64
N ASP A 104 0.18 0.86 -0.85
CA ASP A 104 -0.80 0.36 -1.82
C ASP A 104 -0.63 1.06 -3.18
N GLU A 105 -0.29 2.35 -3.22
CA GLU A 105 -0.07 3.14 -4.45
C GLU A 105 1.15 2.65 -5.27
N GLU A 106 2.18 2.09 -4.64
CA GLU A 106 3.34 1.51 -5.34
C GLU A 106 3.03 0.21 -6.14
N SER A 107 1.77 -0.22 -6.21
CA SER A 107 1.40 -1.53 -6.80
C SER A 107 0.75 -1.48 -8.18
N ASP A 108 0.28 -0.32 -8.67
CA ASP A 108 -1.05 -0.36 -9.28
C ASP A 108 -1.31 0.42 -10.57
N ASP A 109 -0.32 1.00 -11.25
CA ASP A 109 -0.60 1.82 -12.44
C ASP A 109 -0.11 1.32 -13.81
N GLU A 110 0.83 0.37 -13.91
CA GLU A 110 1.38 0.01 -15.23
C GLU A 110 0.77 -1.27 -15.86
N ASP A 111 0.15 -2.16 -15.06
CA ASP A 111 -0.23 -3.51 -15.55
C ASP A 111 -1.68 -3.92 -15.21
N LYS A 112 -2.68 -3.08 -15.51
CA LYS A 112 -4.10 -3.42 -15.32
C LYS A 112 -4.88 -3.49 -16.64
N ILE A 113 -5.52 -4.62 -16.89
CA ILE A 113 -6.47 -4.85 -17.99
C ILE A 113 -7.90 -4.80 -17.43
N ILE A 114 -8.80 -4.14 -18.16
CA ILE A 114 -10.24 -4.14 -17.84
C ILE A 114 -10.91 -5.37 -18.45
N CYS A 115 -11.51 -6.21 -17.60
CA CYS A 115 -12.31 -7.35 -18.02
C CYS A 115 -13.65 -6.89 -18.62
N SER A 116 -14.26 -7.69 -19.49
CA SER A 116 -15.58 -7.45 -20.07
C SER A 116 -16.72 -7.28 -19.04
N CYS A 117 -16.53 -7.71 -17.79
CA CYS A 117 -17.47 -7.48 -16.69
C CYS A 117 -17.29 -6.12 -15.98
N GLY A 118 -16.34 -5.29 -16.43
CA GLY A 118 -16.00 -4.00 -15.83
C GLY A 118 -15.06 -4.10 -14.61
N ALA A 119 -14.47 -5.26 -14.33
CA ALA A 119 -13.45 -5.38 -13.29
C ALA A 119 -12.07 -4.98 -13.82
N SER A 120 -11.33 -4.18 -13.06
CA SER A 120 -9.90 -3.95 -13.28
C SER A 120 -9.10 -5.13 -12.75
N VAL A 121 -8.26 -5.74 -13.57
CA VAL A 121 -7.54 -6.97 -13.24
C VAL A 121 -6.10 -6.90 -13.70
N ALA A 122 -5.15 -7.46 -12.95
CA ALA A 122 -3.74 -7.43 -13.31
C ALA A 122 -3.45 -8.16 -14.64
N MET A 123 -2.51 -7.64 -15.44
CA MET A 123 -2.18 -8.08 -16.80
C MET A 123 -1.80 -9.58 -16.90
N GLU A 124 -1.38 -10.20 -15.80
CA GLU A 124 -0.92 -11.59 -15.74
C GLU A 124 -1.99 -12.63 -15.38
N VAL A 125 -3.26 -12.26 -15.15
CA VAL A 125 -4.26 -13.25 -14.74
C VAL A 125 -4.93 -13.95 -15.91
N LYS A 126 -5.01 -15.28 -15.86
CA LYS A 126 -5.69 -16.09 -16.91
C LYS A 126 -7.20 -15.99 -16.86
N PHE A 127 -7.76 -15.65 -15.69
CA PHE A 127 -9.20 -15.56 -15.45
C PHE A 127 -9.51 -14.36 -14.54
N CYS A 128 -10.59 -13.65 -14.83
CA CYS A 128 -11.06 -12.56 -13.99
C CYS A 128 -11.54 -13.10 -12.63
N PRO A 129 -11.02 -12.61 -11.49
CA PRO A 129 -11.41 -13.08 -10.15
C PRO A 129 -12.85 -12.70 -9.79
N LYS A 130 -13.46 -11.74 -10.51
CA LYS A 130 -14.82 -11.27 -10.24
C LYS A 130 -15.89 -12.06 -11.01
N CYS A 131 -15.64 -12.41 -12.28
CA CYS A 131 -16.64 -13.07 -13.13
C CYS A 131 -16.21 -14.42 -13.71
N GLY A 132 -14.95 -14.84 -13.53
CA GLY A 132 -14.43 -16.11 -14.04
C GLY A 132 -14.14 -16.15 -15.54
N ASN A 133 -14.37 -15.05 -16.29
CA ASN A 133 -14.06 -15.01 -17.72
C ASN A 133 -12.56 -15.15 -17.96
N LYS A 134 -12.21 -15.93 -18.99
CA LYS A 134 -10.83 -16.08 -19.46
C LYS A 134 -10.36 -14.75 -20.06
N MET A 135 -9.16 -14.33 -19.67
CA MET A 135 -8.52 -13.12 -20.19
C MET A 135 -7.57 -13.54 -21.30
N ASP A 136 -7.70 -12.94 -22.48
CA ASP A 136 -6.81 -13.18 -23.61
C ASP A 136 -5.59 -12.27 -23.46
N TYR A 137 -4.50 -12.83 -22.95
CA TYR A 137 -3.20 -12.18 -22.90
C TYR A 137 -2.64 -12.15 -24.32
N VAL A 138 -2.46 -10.95 -24.87
CA VAL A 138 -1.69 -10.75 -26.10
C VAL A 138 -0.23 -10.70 -25.68
N GLU A 139 0.54 -11.75 -25.98
CA GLU A 139 1.99 -11.71 -25.86
C GLU A 139 2.48 -10.62 -26.83
N GLN A 140 2.75 -9.42 -26.31
CA GLN A 140 3.51 -8.44 -27.06
C GLN A 140 4.92 -9.01 -27.25
N GLU A 141 5.19 -9.51 -28.45
CA GLU A 141 6.56 -9.62 -28.93
C GLU A 141 7.17 -8.23 -28.80
N VAL A 142 8.20 -8.15 -27.96
CA VAL A 142 9.00 -6.94 -27.75
C VAL A 142 9.60 -6.56 -29.10
N VAL A 143 9.01 -5.57 -29.75
CA VAL A 143 9.62 -4.90 -30.91
C VAL A 143 10.77 -4.10 -30.32
N VAL A 144 11.97 -4.67 -30.37
CA VAL A 144 13.20 -3.95 -30.02
C VAL A 144 13.39 -2.90 -31.11
N GLU A 145 13.05 -1.65 -30.82
CA GLU A 145 13.51 -0.51 -31.62
C GLU A 145 15.04 -0.42 -31.46
N VAL A 146 15.75 -1.01 -32.40
CA VAL A 146 17.18 -0.76 -32.58
C VAL A 146 17.31 0.46 -33.49
N VAL A 147 17.68 1.59 -32.90
CA VAL A 147 18.10 2.79 -33.62
C VAL A 147 19.46 2.50 -34.26
N ASN A 148 19.54 2.68 -35.58
CA ASN A 148 20.67 2.89 -36.52
C ASN A 148 22.11 2.73 -35.99
N GLU A 149 23.07 2.13 -36.71
CA GLU A 149 23.57 2.59 -38.03
C GLU A 149 24.63 1.57 -38.54
N GLU A 150 24.75 1.47 -39.86
CA GLU A 150 25.92 0.98 -40.65
C GLU A 150 26.15 -0.53 -40.88
N ASP A 151 26.07 -0.88 -42.18
CA ASP A 151 26.67 -2.00 -42.92
C ASP A 151 26.45 -3.44 -42.43
N VAL A 152 25.68 -4.21 -43.22
CA VAL A 152 26.20 -5.30 -44.07
C VAL A 152 25.05 -5.80 -44.95
N GLN A 153 25.26 -5.73 -46.26
CA GLN A 153 24.43 -6.36 -47.28
C GLN A 153 24.58 -7.88 -47.18
N GLU A 154 23.48 -8.63 -47.07
CA GLU A 154 23.43 -9.97 -47.66
C GLU A 154 21.99 -10.34 -48.02
N GLU A 155 21.73 -10.40 -49.32
CA GLU A 155 20.53 -10.97 -49.91
C GLU A 155 20.52 -12.48 -49.65
N VAL A 156 19.46 -13.00 -49.04
CA VAL A 156 19.15 -14.44 -49.08
C VAL A 156 17.88 -14.66 -49.88
N VAL A 157 18.08 -14.92 -51.17
CA VAL A 157 17.08 -15.49 -52.07
C VAL A 157 16.82 -16.92 -51.60
N SER A 158 15.65 -17.19 -51.00
CA SER A 158 15.19 -18.55 -50.73
C SER A 158 14.15 -18.92 -51.79
N GLU A 159 14.54 -19.74 -52.76
CA GLU A 159 13.62 -20.31 -53.76
C GLU A 159 12.75 -21.40 -53.11
N ASP A 160 11.44 -21.34 -53.32
CA ASP A 160 10.49 -22.33 -52.79
C ASP A 160 10.59 -23.66 -53.54
N ILE A 161 10.53 -24.77 -52.79
CA ILE A 161 10.53 -26.13 -53.33
C ILE A 161 9.09 -26.62 -53.46
N THR A 162 8.71 -27.10 -54.65
CA THR A 162 7.37 -27.66 -54.87
C THR A 162 7.39 -29.17 -54.68
N CYS A 163 6.55 -29.67 -53.78
CA CYS A 163 6.34 -31.11 -53.60
C CYS A 163 5.45 -31.69 -54.72
N GLU A 164 5.58 -32.99 -55.02
CA GLU A 164 4.76 -33.69 -56.04
C GLU A 164 3.25 -33.62 -55.78
N CYS A 165 2.81 -33.34 -54.56
CA CYS A 165 1.39 -33.11 -54.24
C CYS A 165 0.89 -31.71 -54.65
N GLY A 166 1.76 -30.86 -55.21
CA GLY A 166 1.45 -29.48 -55.60
C GLY A 166 1.62 -28.44 -54.49
N ALA A 167 2.15 -28.82 -53.32
CA ALA A 167 2.39 -27.89 -52.21
C ALA A 167 3.74 -27.18 -52.35
N THR A 168 3.73 -25.85 -52.23
CA THR A 168 4.92 -24.99 -52.22
C THR A 168 5.47 -24.92 -50.79
N LEU A 169 6.74 -25.26 -50.60
CA LEU A 169 7.39 -25.36 -49.29
C LEU A 169 8.66 -24.50 -49.24
N PRO A 170 8.98 -23.90 -48.09
CA PRO A 170 10.21 -23.13 -47.94
C PRO A 170 11.45 -24.03 -48.07
N ALA A 171 12.55 -23.48 -48.62
CA ALA A 171 13.81 -24.20 -48.78
C ALA A 171 14.30 -24.79 -47.44
N GLY A 172 14.71 -26.06 -47.45
CA GLY A 172 15.23 -26.77 -46.27
C GLY A 172 14.24 -27.71 -45.58
N THR A 173 12.99 -27.83 -46.06
CA THR A 173 12.04 -28.81 -45.51
C THR A 173 12.32 -30.23 -46.03
N VAL A 174 12.59 -31.16 -45.11
CA VAL A 174 12.85 -32.58 -45.44
C VAL A 174 11.56 -33.34 -45.75
N PHE A 175 10.41 -32.87 -45.26
CA PHE A 175 9.11 -33.53 -45.42
C PHE A 175 8.00 -32.51 -45.70
N CYS A 176 7.06 -32.88 -46.56
CA CYS A 176 5.91 -32.06 -46.91
C CYS A 176 4.87 -32.10 -45.79
N VAL A 177 4.54 -30.94 -45.23
CA VAL A 177 3.52 -30.81 -44.16
C VAL A 177 2.10 -31.11 -44.64
N GLN A 178 1.84 -31.07 -45.95
CA GLN A 178 0.52 -31.34 -46.53
C GLN A 178 0.29 -32.83 -46.83
N CYS A 179 1.29 -33.55 -47.34
CA CYS A 179 1.12 -34.95 -47.76
C CYS A 179 2.00 -35.96 -47.00
N GLY A 180 2.88 -35.49 -46.11
CA GLY A 180 3.76 -36.31 -45.27
C GLY A 180 4.91 -36.99 -46.03
N ARG A 181 5.06 -36.74 -47.34
CA ARG A 181 6.15 -37.34 -48.14
C ARG A 181 7.46 -36.59 -47.92
N LYS A 182 8.56 -37.33 -48.04
CA LYS A 182 9.91 -36.75 -48.02
C LYS A 182 10.12 -35.92 -49.28
N VAL A 183 10.59 -34.69 -49.14
CA VAL A 183 10.94 -33.78 -50.23
C VAL A 183 12.46 -33.64 -50.17
N ASN A 184 13.15 -34.10 -51.20
CA ASN A 184 14.61 -33.99 -51.36
C ASN A 184 14.90 -33.05 -52.52
#